data_AF-A0A7C5ND68-F1
#
_entry.id   AF-A0A7C5ND68-F1
#
_cell.length_a   1.000
_cell.length_b   1.000
_cell.length_c   1.000
_cell.angle_alpha   90.00
_cell.angle_beta   90.00
_cell.angle_gamma   90.00
#
_symmetry.space_group_name_H-M   'P 1'
#
loop_
_entity.id
_entity.type
_entity.pdbx_description
1 polymer ?
#
loop_
_entity_poly.entity_id
_entity_poly.type
_entity_poly.pdbx_seq_one_letter_code
_entity_poly.pdbx_strand_id
1 'polypeptide(L)'
;MRRKEEYLGARVPRALKEKVIAQASRMGIPVSILIRNILEEAFAGSDAAAAGEEEARTQRDGGSVDAERFPNVIGWERIVLNRAMECTQCGRMLAAGTVVTHGLPVDGSDHVILCDKCK
;
A
#
# COMPACT_ATOMS: atom_id res chain seq x y z
N MET A 1 31.65 0.97 19.87
CA MET A 1 31.24 1.06 18.46
C MET A 1 31.04 2.53 18.10
N ARG A 2 31.83 3.09 17.18
CA ARG A 2 31.67 4.50 16.74
C ARG A 2 30.45 4.60 15.84
N ARG A 3 29.52 5.52 16.11
CA ARG A 3 28.50 5.90 15.13
C ARG A 3 29.22 6.62 13.98
N LYS A 4 29.17 6.04 12.78
CA LYS A 4 29.60 6.73 11.55
C LYS A 4 28.45 7.63 11.12
N GLU A 5 28.29 8.77 11.79
CA GLU A 5 27.35 9.79 11.33
C GLU A 5 28.05 10.61 10.24
N GLU A 6 27.41 10.75 9.09
CA GLU A 6 27.90 11.54 7.96
C GLU A 6 27.22 12.92 7.95
N TYR A 7 27.95 13.95 7.52
CA TYR A 7 27.43 15.32 7.48
C TYR A 7 26.71 15.59 6.17
N LEU A 8 25.44 16.03 6.28
CA LEU A 8 24.64 16.49 5.15
C LEU A 8 24.38 17.99 5.27
N GLY A 9 24.86 18.77 4.30
CA GLY A 9 24.61 20.21 4.19
C GLY A 9 23.60 20.54 3.10
N ALA A 10 22.67 21.45 3.38
CA ALA A 10 21.70 21.95 2.40
C ALA A 10 21.56 23.47 2.49
N ARG A 11 21.40 24.13 1.33
CA ARG A 11 21.02 25.55 1.27
C ARG A 11 19.51 25.66 1.43
N VAL A 12 19.05 26.43 2.42
CA VAL A 12 17.62 26.62 2.70
C VAL A 12 17.27 28.11 2.78
N PRO A 13 16.06 28.53 2.36
CA PRO A 13 15.59 29.89 2.56
C PRO A 13 15.56 30.26 4.04
N ARG A 14 15.82 31.55 4.36
CA ARG A 14 15.88 32.03 5.74
C ARG A 14 14.60 31.73 6.53
N ALA A 15 13.45 31.94 5.89
CA ALA A 15 12.14 31.67 6.49
C ALA A 15 11.96 30.19 6.89
N LEU A 16 12.50 29.24 6.10
CA LEU A 16 12.42 27.82 6.43
C LEU A 16 13.30 27.48 7.62
N LYS A 17 14.53 28.02 7.67
CA LYS A 17 15.43 27.87 8.81
C LYS A 17 14.78 28.36 10.11
N GLU A 18 14.18 29.54 10.08
CA GLU A 18 13.49 30.13 11.24
C GLU A 18 12.34 29.23 11.73
N LYS A 19 11.51 28.72 10.81
CA LYS A 19 10.42 27.79 11.13
C LYS A 19 10.93 26.50 11.80
N VAL A 20 11.99 25.90 11.27
CA VAL A 20 12.58 24.67 11.83
C VAL A 20 13.10 24.89 13.25
N ILE A 21 13.77 26.02 13.50
CA ILE A 21 14.27 26.35 14.84
C ILE A 21 13.10 26.54 15.82
N ALA A 22 12.09 27.33 15.44
CA ALA A 22 10.92 27.56 16.28
C ALA A 22 10.18 26.24 16.59
N GLN A 23 10.08 25.34 15.61
CA GLN A 23 9.49 24.03 15.78
C GLN A 23 10.25 23.17 16.79
N ALA A 24 11.57 23.10 16.66
CA ALA A 24 12.42 22.33 17.55
C ALA A 24 12.33 22.85 19.00
N SER A 25 12.35 24.17 19.18
CA SER A 25 12.16 24.82 20.48
C SER A 25 10.81 24.51 21.11
N ARG A 26 9.73 24.56 20.32
CA ARG A 26 8.37 24.22 20.78
C ARG A 26 8.27 22.76 21.26
N MET A 27 8.99 21.86 20.60
CA MET A 27 9.03 20.44 20.95
C MET A 27 10.06 20.10 22.05
N GLY A 28 10.89 21.06 22.47
CA GLY A 28 11.93 20.85 23.48
C GLY A 28 13.07 19.94 23.02
N ILE A 29 13.29 19.80 21.71
CA ILE A 29 14.33 18.92 21.14
C ILE A 29 15.37 19.72 20.33
N PRO A 30 16.60 19.21 20.18
CA PRO A 30 17.58 19.82 19.29
C PRO A 30 17.13 19.79 17.81
N VAL A 31 17.49 20.84 17.07
CA VAL A 31 17.17 20.97 15.63
C VAL A 31 17.64 19.76 14.81
N SER A 32 18.82 19.21 15.12
CA SER A 32 19.35 18.02 14.44
C SER A 32 18.47 16.77 14.63
N ILE A 33 17.83 16.62 15.80
CA ILE A 33 16.91 15.52 16.07
C ILE A 33 15.60 15.72 15.30
N LEU A 34 15.07 16.95 15.28
CA LEU A 34 13.89 17.25 14.49
C LEU A 34 14.12 16.95 12.99
N ILE A 35 15.25 17.40 12.44
CA ILE A 35 15.59 17.16 11.03
C ILE A 35 15.73 15.66 10.76
N ARG A 36 16.41 14.92 11.65
CA ARG A 36 16.54 13.45 11.52
C ARG A 36 15.16 12.78 11.46
N ASN A 37 14.30 13.06 12.43
CA ASN A 37 12.97 12.42 12.52
C ASN A 37 12.11 12.73 11.29
N ILE A 38 12.11 13.99 10.82
CA ILE A 38 11.34 14.39 9.62
C ILE A 38 11.84 13.65 8.38
N LEU A 39 13.17 13.52 8.22
CA LEU A 39 13.74 12.80 7.08
C LEU A 39 13.42 11.31 7.18
N GLU A 40 13.57 10.69 8.35
CA GLU A 40 13.20 9.29 8.58
C GLU A 40 11.72 9.03 8.25
N GLU A 41 10.81 9.91 8.69
CA GLU A 41 9.38 9.81 8.41
C GLU A 41 9.05 10.00 6.92
N ALA A 42 9.65 11.01 6.27
CA ALA A 42 9.42 11.29 4.86
C ALA A 42 9.87 10.13 3.96
N PHE A 43 10.98 9.48 4.30
CA PHE A 43 11.47 8.32 3.54
C PHE A 43 10.78 7.01 3.94
N ALA A 44 10.32 6.85 5.19
CA ALA A 44 9.52 5.69 5.59
C ALA A 44 8.21 5.57 4.78
N GLY A 45 7.58 6.69 4.43
CA GLY A 45 6.42 6.71 3.53
C GLY A 45 6.77 6.52 2.05
N SER A 46 8.00 6.87 1.65
CA SER A 46 8.47 6.76 0.25
C SER A 46 8.86 5.33 -0.12
N ASP A 47 9.40 4.56 0.83
CA ASP A 47 9.67 3.13 0.64
C ASP A 47 8.37 2.31 0.49
N ALA A 48 7.27 2.76 1.10
CA ALA A 48 5.93 2.22 0.87
C ALA A 48 5.31 2.74 -0.45
N ALA A 49 5.61 3.99 -0.84
CA ALA A 49 5.10 4.60 -2.07
C ALA A 49 5.77 4.03 -3.34
N ALA A 50 7.02 3.58 -3.30
CA ALA A 50 7.62 2.86 -4.43
C ALA A 50 6.88 1.54 -4.75
N ALA A 51 6.16 0.97 -3.77
CA ALA A 51 5.24 -0.15 -3.98
C ALA A 51 3.79 0.32 -4.30
N GLY A 52 3.35 1.46 -3.75
CA GLY A 52 1.98 1.97 -3.89
C GLY A 52 1.72 2.96 -5.03
N GLU A 53 2.74 3.48 -5.72
CA GLU A 53 2.58 4.45 -6.82
C GLU A 53 2.03 3.82 -8.12
N GLU A 54 2.17 2.49 -8.30
CA GLU A 54 1.42 1.76 -9.33
C GLU A 54 -0.07 1.63 -8.98
N GLU A 55 -0.43 1.63 -7.69
CA GLU A 55 -1.79 1.35 -7.21
C GLU A 55 -2.64 2.63 -7.03
N ALA A 56 -2.00 3.77 -6.69
CA ALA A 56 -2.69 5.02 -6.37
C ALA A 56 -3.25 5.77 -7.60
N ARG A 57 -2.86 5.41 -8.84
CA ARG A 57 -3.47 5.97 -10.06
C ARG A 57 -4.80 5.32 -10.44
N THR A 58 -5.13 4.15 -9.88
CA THR A 58 -6.34 3.39 -10.24
C THR A 58 -7.57 3.77 -9.40
N GLN A 59 -7.39 4.50 -8.29
CA GLN A 59 -8.47 4.75 -7.32
C GLN A 59 -9.32 6.02 -7.56
N ARG A 60 -9.23 6.64 -8.75
CA ARG A 60 -9.94 7.91 -9.03
C ARG A 60 -11.05 7.86 -10.08
N ASP A 61 -11.46 6.68 -10.54
CA ASP A 61 -12.72 6.53 -11.29
C ASP A 61 -13.65 5.51 -10.62
N GLY A 62 -14.89 5.94 -10.41
CA GLY A 62 -15.95 5.16 -9.77
C GLY A 62 -16.38 3.97 -10.61
N GLY A 63 -16.73 2.88 -9.92
CA GLY A 63 -17.24 1.65 -10.50
C GLY A 63 -16.19 0.90 -11.31
N SER A 64 -15.37 0.07 -10.65
CA SER A 64 -14.58 -0.90 -11.39
C SER A 64 -15.52 -1.83 -12.17
N VAL A 65 -15.13 -2.23 -13.39
CA VAL A 65 -15.83 -3.27 -14.19
C VAL A 65 -16.11 -4.52 -13.34
N ASP A 66 -15.25 -4.78 -12.34
CA ASP A 66 -15.39 -5.88 -11.40
C ASP A 66 -16.56 -5.69 -10.42
N ALA A 67 -16.89 -4.46 -10.02
CA ALA A 67 -18.05 -4.17 -9.19
C ALA A 67 -19.37 -4.43 -9.93
N GLU A 68 -19.41 -4.21 -11.26
CA GLU A 68 -20.57 -4.56 -12.09
C GLU A 68 -20.67 -6.07 -12.29
N ARG A 69 -19.54 -6.74 -12.51
CA ARG A 69 -19.47 -8.18 -12.76
C ARG A 69 -19.74 -9.01 -11.49
N PHE A 70 -19.31 -8.52 -10.33
CA PHE A 70 -19.41 -9.20 -9.05
C PHE A 70 -20.02 -8.27 -7.99
N PRO A 71 -21.32 -7.93 -8.09
CA PRO A 71 -21.95 -6.90 -7.27
C PRO A 71 -21.99 -7.23 -5.77
N ASN A 72 -21.89 -8.51 -5.42
CA ASN A 72 -21.90 -8.96 -4.02
C ASN A 72 -20.50 -9.04 -3.39
N VAL A 73 -19.42 -8.76 -4.15
CA VAL A 73 -18.04 -8.83 -3.67
C VAL A 73 -17.58 -7.46 -3.19
N ILE A 74 -17.24 -7.35 -1.90
CA ILE A 74 -16.77 -6.10 -1.29
C ILE A 74 -15.26 -5.92 -1.37
N GLY A 75 -14.54 -6.97 -1.71
CA GLY A 75 -13.09 -6.94 -1.77
C GLY A 75 -12.51 -8.26 -2.27
N TRP A 76 -11.21 -8.24 -2.52
CA TRP A 76 -10.48 -9.36 -3.10
C TRP A 76 -9.28 -9.71 -2.24
N GLU A 77 -9.06 -11.00 -2.02
CA GLU A 77 -7.90 -11.54 -1.31
C GLU A 77 -7.16 -12.55 -2.21
N ARG A 78 -5.82 -12.61 -2.10
CA ARG A 78 -5.02 -13.64 -2.76
C ARG A 78 -4.83 -14.82 -1.83
N ILE A 79 -5.35 -15.98 -2.23
CA ILE A 79 -5.27 -17.21 -1.43
C ILE A 79 -4.64 -18.35 -2.23
N VAL A 80 -4.21 -19.40 -1.53
CA VAL A 80 -3.81 -20.68 -2.14
C VAL A 80 -4.94 -21.68 -1.91
N LEU A 81 -5.43 -22.30 -2.98
CA LEU A 81 -6.50 -23.29 -2.89
C LEU A 81 -6.06 -24.56 -2.14
N ASN A 82 -6.85 -25.04 -1.19
CA ASN A 82 -6.63 -26.36 -0.54
C ASN A 82 -7.29 -27.52 -1.31
N ARG A 83 -8.19 -27.23 -2.25
CA ARG A 83 -8.92 -28.21 -3.07
C ARG A 83 -9.12 -27.68 -4.47
N ALA A 84 -9.42 -28.57 -5.42
CA ALA A 84 -9.75 -28.13 -6.76
C ALA A 84 -11.07 -27.34 -6.76
N MET A 85 -11.10 -26.22 -7.49
CA MET A 85 -12.24 -25.31 -7.59
C MET A 85 -12.35 -24.80 -9.02
N GLU A 86 -13.55 -24.49 -9.48
CA GLU A 86 -13.76 -23.85 -10.79
C GLU A 86 -13.59 -22.34 -10.69
N CYS A 87 -13.00 -21.75 -11.72
CA CYS A 87 -13.01 -20.30 -11.89
C CYS A 87 -14.43 -19.84 -12.21
N THR A 88 -14.99 -18.94 -11.39
CA THR A 88 -16.35 -18.41 -11.54
C THR A 88 -16.59 -17.74 -12.90
N GLN A 89 -15.54 -17.16 -13.52
CA GLN A 89 -15.66 -16.43 -14.79
C GLN A 89 -15.54 -17.33 -16.04
N CYS A 90 -14.58 -18.26 -16.05
CA CYS A 90 -14.26 -19.04 -17.26
C CYS A 90 -14.54 -20.54 -17.12
N GLY A 91 -15.00 -21.01 -15.96
CA GLY A 91 -15.25 -22.42 -15.66
C GLY A 91 -14.01 -23.30 -15.63
N ARG A 92 -12.79 -22.74 -15.77
CA ARG A 92 -11.56 -23.53 -15.74
C ARG A 92 -11.41 -24.19 -14.37
N MET A 93 -11.16 -25.49 -14.36
CA MET A 93 -10.80 -26.23 -13.15
C MET A 93 -9.39 -25.81 -12.68
N LEU A 94 -9.29 -25.33 -11.46
CA LEU A 94 -8.05 -24.92 -10.80
C LEU A 94 -7.67 -25.98 -9.78
N ALA A 95 -6.42 -26.43 -9.79
CA ALA A 95 -5.96 -27.47 -8.87
C ALA A 95 -5.71 -26.93 -7.45
N ALA A 96 -5.70 -27.83 -6.46
CA ALA A 96 -5.17 -27.51 -5.14
C ALA A 96 -3.70 -27.03 -5.25
N GLY A 97 -3.31 -26.08 -4.40
CA GLY A 97 -2.02 -25.40 -4.46
C GLY A 97 -1.96 -24.20 -5.41
N THR A 98 -2.99 -23.96 -6.22
CA THR A 98 -3.02 -22.80 -7.14
C THR A 98 -3.28 -21.51 -6.37
N VAL A 99 -2.50 -20.47 -6.66
CA VAL A 99 -2.78 -19.11 -6.19
C VAL A 99 -3.92 -18.51 -7.00
N VAL A 100 -4.96 -18.04 -6.32
CA VAL A 100 -6.17 -17.50 -6.94
C VAL A 100 -6.58 -16.18 -6.28
N THR A 101 -7.48 -15.46 -6.93
CA THR A 101 -8.14 -14.29 -6.35
C THR A 101 -9.51 -14.72 -5.81
N HIS A 102 -9.72 -14.55 -4.51
CA HIS A 102 -10.96 -14.87 -3.82
C HIS A 102 -11.75 -13.60 -3.51
N GLY A 103 -13.01 -13.55 -3.96
CA GLY A 103 -13.92 -12.47 -3.64
C GLY A 103 -14.53 -12.68 -2.26
N LEU A 104 -14.53 -11.63 -1.43
CA LEU A 104 -15.16 -11.58 -0.12
C LEU A 104 -16.62 -11.12 -0.29
N PRO A 105 -17.62 -12.01 -0.16
CA PRO A 105 -19.02 -11.64 -0.32
C PRO A 105 -19.58 -10.94 0.94
N VAL A 106 -20.59 -10.06 0.76
CA VAL A 106 -21.26 -9.34 1.86
C VAL A 106 -22.02 -10.26 2.81
N ASP A 107 -22.71 -11.26 2.28
CA ASP A 107 -23.74 -12.05 2.95
C ASP A 107 -23.35 -13.52 3.14
N GLY A 108 -22.08 -13.86 2.88
CA GLY A 108 -21.61 -15.24 2.91
C GLY A 108 -22.14 -16.08 1.74
N SER A 109 -22.55 -15.44 0.64
CA SER A 109 -22.92 -16.12 -0.62
C SER A 109 -21.80 -16.99 -1.18
N ASP A 110 -22.09 -17.69 -2.29
CA ASP A 110 -21.13 -18.53 -3.01
C ASP A 110 -19.78 -17.83 -3.22
N HIS A 111 -18.70 -18.58 -2.96
CA HIS A 111 -17.34 -18.09 -3.09
C HIS A 111 -17.02 -17.73 -4.55
N VAL A 112 -16.58 -16.50 -4.79
CA VAL A 112 -16.09 -16.09 -6.11
C VAL A 112 -14.59 -16.42 -6.19
N ILE A 113 -14.21 -17.32 -7.09
CA ILE A 113 -12.82 -17.75 -7.30
C ILE A 113 -12.41 -17.40 -8.72
N LEU A 114 -11.36 -16.58 -8.87
CA LEU A 114 -10.84 -16.16 -10.17
C LEU A 114 -9.43 -16.69 -10.40
N CYS A 115 -9.22 -17.21 -11.62
CA CYS A 115 -7.89 -17.57 -12.08
C CYS A 115 -7.06 -16.33 -12.40
N ASP A 116 -5.75 -16.52 -12.58
CA ASP A 116 -4.78 -15.51 -12.97
C ASP A 116 -5.16 -14.66 -14.21
N LYS A 117 -5.92 -15.25 -15.14
CA LYS A 117 -6.39 -14.60 -16.39
C LYS A 117 -7.74 -13.91 -16.27
N CYS A 118 -8.50 -14.15 -15.20
CA CYS A 118 -9.85 -13.64 -15.02
C CYS A 118 -9.99 -12.62 -13.88
N LYS A 119 -8.88 -12.33 -13.19
CA LYS A 119 -8.78 -11.25 -12.21
C LYS A 119 -8.81 -9.88 -12.87
#